data_AF-A0A6J7ICF6-F1
#
_entry.id   AF-A0A6J7ICF6-F1
#
_cell.length_a   1.000
_cell.length_b   1.000
_cell.length_c   1.000
_cell.angle_alpha   90.00
_cell.angle_beta   90.00
_cell.angle_gamma   90.00
#
_symmetry.space_group_name_H-M   'P 1'
#
loop_
_entity.id
_entity.type
_entity.pdbx_description
1 polymer ?
#
loop_
_entity_poly.entity_id
_entity_poly.type
_entity_poly.pdbx_seq_one_letter_code
_entity_poly.pdbx_strand_id
1 'polypeptide(L)' 'MLLAIIYCAKRLLDSALKPAVSSGIVIGSMVVIFLNFIYFLPVFTGQVMNYSDWMKLMWLNSWI' A
#
# COMPACT_ATOMS: atom_id res chain seq x y z
N MET A 1 -11.92 4.02 -9.88
CA MET A 1 -11.01 3.14 -9.10
C MET A 1 -11.27 3.22 -7.60
N LEU A 2 -11.33 4.41 -6.98
CA LEU A 2 -11.59 4.53 -5.52
C LEU A 2 -12.88 3.81 -5.07
N LEU A 3 -13.99 4.01 -5.79
CA LEU A 3 -15.28 3.35 -5.54
C LEU A 3 -15.19 1.82 -5.63
N ALA A 4 -14.37 1.28 -6.53
CA ALA A 4 -14.19 -0.16 -6.68
C ALA A 4 -13.44 -0.75 -5.49
N ILE A 5 -12.44 -0.05 -4.95
CA ILE A 5 -11.71 -0.46 -3.73
C ILE A 5 -12.66 -0.46 -2.53
N ILE A 6 -13.48 0.58 -2.38
CA ILE A 6 -14.48 0.67 -1.31
C ILE A 6 -15.49 -0.47 -1.44
N TYR A 7 -15.96 -0.78 -2.65
CA TYR A 7 -16.87 -1.89 -2.91
C TYR A 7 -16.23 -3.24 -2.55
N CYS A 8 -14.98 -3.49 -2.94
CA CYS A 8 -14.25 -4.70 -2.58
C CYS A 8 -14.08 -4.84 -1.07
N ALA A 9 -13.74 -3.75 -0.36
CA ALA A 9 -13.61 -3.76 1.09
C ALA A 9 -14.95 -4.06 1.77
N LYS A 10 -16.05 -3.44 1.31
CA LYS A 10 -17.42 -3.73 1.79
C LYS A 10 -17.79 -5.19 1.57
N ARG A 11 -17.58 -5.70 0.36
CA ARG A 11 -17.85 -7.10 0.02
C ARG A 11 -17.04 -8.07 0.88
N LEU A 12 -15.79 -7.73 1.21
CA LEU A 12 -14.97 -8.54 2.12
C LEU A 12 -15.56 -8.54 3.54
N LEU A 13 -15.96 -7.37 4.04
CA LEU A 13 -16.60 -7.22 5.37
C LEU A 13 -17.92 -7.99 5.48
N ASP A 14 -18.71 -8.01 4.40
CA ASP A 14 -19.99 -8.72 4.32
C ASP A 14 -19.83 -10.21 3.95
N SER A 15 -18.60 -10.71 3.84
CA SER A 15 -18.33 -12.12 3.52
C SER A 15 -18.71 -13.03 4.69
N ALA A 16 -18.97 -14.32 4.39
CA ALA A 16 -19.21 -15.36 5.42
C ALA A 16 -17.97 -15.71 6.28
N LEU A 17 -16.88 -14.95 6.15
CA LEU A 17 -15.67 -15.06 6.96
C LEU A 17 -15.95 -14.59 8.39
N LYS A 18 -15.15 -15.08 9.34
CA LYS A 18 -15.21 -14.56 10.73
C LYS A 18 -14.98 -13.04 10.70
N PRO A 19 -15.80 -12.22 11.39
CA PRO A 19 -15.70 -10.76 11.34
C PRO A 19 -14.31 -10.21 11.67
N ALA A 20 -13.61 -10.87 12.61
CA ALA A 20 -12.24 -10.52 12.99
C ALA A 20 -11.22 -10.74 11.85
N VAL A 21 -11.39 -11.81 11.06
CA VAL A 21 -10.50 -12.12 9.94
C VAL A 21 -10.73 -11.15 8.79
N SER A 22 -11.99 -10.91 8.43
CA SER A 22 -12.33 -9.98 7.35
C SER A 22 -11.87 -8.55 7.67
N SER A 23 -12.18 -8.07 8.88
CA SER A 23 -11.72 -6.76 9.34
C SER A 23 -10.19 -6.68 9.39
N GLY A 24 -9.54 -7.75 9.82
CA GLY A 24 -8.08 -7.86 9.86
C GLY A 24 -7.45 -7.74 8.46
N ILE A 25 -8.04 -8.35 7.44
CA ILE A 25 -7.55 -8.25 6.06
C ILE A 25 -7.72 -6.83 5.53
N VAL A 26 -8.89 -6.20 5.73
CA VAL A 26 -9.13 -4.81 5.27
C VAL A 26 -8.15 -3.85 5.94
N ILE A 27 -8.04 -3.91 7.27
CA ILE A 27 -7.13 -3.04 8.03
C ILE A 27 -5.68 -3.31 7.63
N GLY A 28 -5.28 -4.58 7.58
CA GLY A 28 -3.92 -4.99 7.20
C GLY A 28 -3.54 -4.50 5.81
N SER A 29 -4.43 -4.64 4.83
CA SER A 29 -4.20 -4.13 3.48
C SER A 29 -4.03 -2.60 3.46
N MET A 30 -4.86 -1.86 4.20
CA MET A 30 -4.75 -0.40 4.31
C MET A 30 -3.43 0.02 4.96
N VAL A 31 -3.00 -0.68 6.02
CA VAL A 31 -1.72 -0.43 6.70
C VAL A 31 -0.54 -0.67 5.77
N VAL A 32 -0.54 -1.76 5.01
CA VAL A 32 0.54 -2.07 4.04
C VAL A 32 0.62 -1.00 2.94
N ILE A 33 -0.52 -0.54 2.43
CA ILE A 33 -0.58 0.55 1.45
C ILE A 33 0.00 1.83 2.07
N PHE A 34 -0.44 2.19 3.28
CA PHE A 34 0.04 3.39 3.96
C PHE A 34 1.55 3.35 4.24
N LEU A 35 2.09 2.20 4.68
CA LEU A 35 3.53 2.02 4.88
C LEU A 35 4.32 2.16 3.58
N ASN A 36 3.78 1.71 2.44
CA ASN A 36 4.38 1.96 1.13
C ASN A 36 4.51 3.47 0.86
N PHE A 37 3.44 4.24 1.10
CA PHE A 37 3.48 5.69 0.90
C PHE A 37 4.51 6.38 1.79
N ILE A 38 4.66 5.95 3.04
CA ILE A 38 5.70 6.46 3.95
C ILE A 38 7.10 6.12 3.42
N TYR A 39 7.31 4.87 3.00
CA TYR A 39 8.60 4.42 2.49
C TYR A 39 9.05 5.20 1.23
N PHE A 40 8.10 5.48 0.33
CA PHE A 40 8.32 6.23 -0.91
C PHE A 40 8.16 7.75 -0.77
N LEU A 41 7.95 8.27 0.44
CA LEU A 41 7.82 9.70 0.71
C LEU A 41 8.93 10.58 0.10
N PRO A 42 10.23 10.25 0.20
CA PRO A 42 11.28 11.08 -0.42
C PRO A 42 11.13 11.20 -1.93
N VAL A 43 10.62 10.16 -2.60
CA VAL A 43 10.34 10.17 -4.05
C VAL A 43 9.16 11.09 -4.36
N PHE A 44 8.07 10.98 -3.60
CA PHE A 44 6.87 11.83 -3.81
C PHE A 44 7.11 13.31 -3.51
N THR A 45 8.01 13.62 -2.59
CA THR A 45 8.36 14.99 -2.19
C THR A 45 9.49 15.59 -3.03
N GLY A 46 10.06 14.82 -3.96
CA GLY A 46 11.13 15.29 -4.84
C GLY A 46 12.41 15.66 -4.09
N GLN A 47 12.69 15.00 -2.97
CA GLN A 47 13.89 15.27 -2.19
C GLN A 47 15.15 14.90 -2.98
N VAL A 48 16.17 15.77 -2.94
CA VAL A 48 17.46 15.48 -3.55
C VAL A 48 18.12 14.36 -2.75
N MET A 49 18.42 13.25 -3.42
CA MET A 49 18.94 12.03 -2.82
C MET A 49 20.06 11.45 -3.69
N ASN A 50 21.04 10.82 -3.06
CA ASN A 50 22.13 10.14 -3.76
C ASN A 50 21.59 8.94 -4.55
N TYR A 51 22.28 8.57 -5.64
CA TYR A 51 21.90 7.42 -6.47
C TYR A 51 21.81 6.12 -5.67
N SER A 52 22.73 5.90 -4.72
CA SER A 52 22.73 4.72 -3.86
C SER A 52 21.50 4.62 -2.96
N ASP A 53 20.97 5.74 -2.48
CA ASP A 53 19.78 5.78 -1.63
C ASP A 53 18.50 5.69 -2.47
N TRP A 54 18.49 6.31 -3.65
CA TRP A 54 17.44 6.13 -4.65
C TRP A 54 17.32 4.66 -5.07
N MET A 55 18.44 3.98 -5.34
CA MET A 55 18.48 2.57 -5.72
C MET A 55 17.90 1.65 -4.64
N LYS A 56 18.05 1.99 -3.35
CA LYS A 56 17.46 1.20 -2.25
C LYS A 56 15.93 1.20 -2.29
N LEU A 57 15.32 2.23 -2.85
CA LEU A 57 13.86 2.33 -2.98
C LEU A 57 13.34 1.52 -4.18
N MET A 58 14.20 1.10 -5.11
CA MET A 58 13.80 0.43 -6.35
C MET A 58 13.66 -1.05 -6.15
N TRP A 59 12.40 -1.48 -6.03
CA TRP A 59 12.06 -2.88 -5.81
C TRP A 59 12.10 -3.70 -7.10
N LEU A 60 11.86 -3.05 -8.25
CA LEU A 60 11.81 -3.70 -9.56
C LEU A 60 12.95 -3.21 -10.44
N ASN A 61 13.63 -4.13 -11.14
CA ASN A 61 14.72 -3.79 -12.05
C ASN A 61 14.29 -2.83 -13.18
N SER A 62 13.01 -2.84 -13.57
CA SER A 62 12.46 -1.94 -14.59
C SER A 62 12.26 -0.50 -14.11
N TRP A 63 12.43 -0.21 -12.81
CA TRP A 63 12.32 1.14 -12.25
C TRP A 63 13.67 1.88 -12.23
N ILE A 64 14.75 1.19 -12.62
CA ILE A 64 16.13 1.68 -12.61
C ILE A 64 16.45 2.38 -13.93
#